data_AF-A0A7G1IG00-F1
#
_entry.id   AF-A0A7G1IG00-F1
#
_cell.length_a   1.000
_cell.length_b   1.000
_cell.length_c   1.000
_cell.angle_alpha   90.00
_cell.angle_beta   90.00
_cell.angle_gamma   90.00
#
_symmetry.space_group_name_H-M   'P 1'
#
loop_
_entity.id
_entity.type
_entity.pdbx_description
1 polymer ?
#
loop_
_entity_poly.entity_id
_entity_poly.type
_entity_poly.pdbx_seq_one_letter_code
_entity_poly.pdbx_strand_id
1 'polypeptide(L)'
;MNKSTLAATGLAVTVAAGAGSIASPGSTAGWYARLRKPAYQPPSIAFPMVWTTLYGDIATSSAVALDRLRAAGHHDKARRYAAALGVNLVLNGAWSWLFFRFHKLGASALGAAVLATSSADLVRRTAQADRRAGLAMLPTRCGPRSPPHWPPTSGGSTADRPMARALLWFRRDLRLRDHPALAAAAADDEVLACFVLDPRLEASSGRRRLQYLGDSLRQLRSDLGGRLLVTRGRPEERIARIAKEIEASTVHISEDFAPFGRRRDERVRAALGSVPLVATGSSYLLSPGRVAKDDGTPYRVFTPFFRRWSELGWPSPARTGRDCARWLDPAQVPVEHCEIPDPGVPLDLAAGEAAALREWGAFVDDGLERYAQDRDRPDLDGTSRMSAHLRFGTIHPGPWSPPWTSAVPVPGVTCASWLFATFMPRFCTTTRPAPGATGTATTTASGPIREAGRNTSSRPGRPAKPGFH
;
A
#
# COMPACT_ATOMS: atom_id res chain seq x y z
N MET A 1 37.78 3.52 -12.83
CA MET A 1 37.29 3.87 -14.18
C MET A 1 38.34 4.78 -14.81
N ASN A 2 38.80 4.43 -16.00
CA ASN A 2 39.82 5.16 -16.75
C ASN A 2 39.18 6.43 -17.34
N LYS A 3 39.82 7.59 -17.10
CA LYS A 3 39.34 8.90 -17.57
C LYS A 3 39.23 8.97 -19.09
N SER A 4 40.11 8.27 -19.83
CA SER A 4 40.08 8.22 -21.29
C SER A 4 38.87 7.46 -21.84
N THR A 5 38.51 6.32 -21.25
CA THR A 5 37.33 5.53 -21.65
C THR A 5 36.02 6.28 -21.36
N LEU A 6 35.95 6.97 -20.21
CA LEU A 6 34.81 7.81 -19.88
C LEU A 6 34.66 9.00 -20.84
N ALA A 7 35.76 9.67 -21.18
CA ALA A 7 35.75 10.76 -22.16
C ALA A 7 35.28 10.29 -23.55
N ALA A 8 35.77 9.13 -24.01
CA ALA A 8 35.39 8.56 -25.30
C ALA A 8 33.91 8.15 -25.38
N THR A 9 33.40 7.49 -24.34
CA THR A 9 31.98 7.08 -24.27
C THR A 9 31.06 8.28 -24.08
N GLY A 10 31.44 9.24 -23.24
CA GLY A 10 30.71 10.50 -23.07
C GLY A 10 30.63 11.31 -24.36
N LEU A 11 31.72 11.43 -25.10
CA LEU A 11 31.74 12.10 -26.41
C LEU A 11 30.82 11.39 -27.42
N ALA A 12 30.90 10.06 -27.52
CA ALA A 12 30.07 9.29 -28.45
C ALA A 12 28.57 9.45 -28.16
N VAL A 13 28.18 9.42 -26.88
CA VAL A 13 26.78 9.64 -26.46
C VAL A 13 26.33 11.07 -26.75
N THR A 14 27.20 12.06 -26.50
CA THR A 14 26.90 13.48 -26.76
C THR A 14 26.71 13.76 -28.25
N VAL A 15 27.55 13.17 -29.10
CA VAL A 15 27.41 13.26 -30.58
C VAL A 15 26.09 12.64 -31.04
N ALA A 16 25.72 11.47 -30.52
CA ALA A 16 24.46 10.81 -30.86
C ALA A 16 23.23 11.63 -30.41
N ALA A 17 23.24 12.16 -29.19
CA ALA A 17 22.18 13.01 -28.67
C ALA A 17 22.04 14.32 -29.47
N GLY A 18 23.17 14.94 -29.84
CA GLY A 18 23.21 16.14 -30.69
C GLY A 18 22.66 15.87 -32.09
N ALA A 19 23.09 14.77 -32.72
CA ALA A 19 22.62 14.35 -34.04
C ALA A 19 21.10 14.05 -34.07
N GLY A 20 20.56 13.46 -33.01
CA GLY A 20 19.12 13.26 -32.84
C GLY A 20 18.34 14.57 -32.61
N SER A 21 18.95 15.54 -31.93
CA SER A 21 18.33 16.85 -31.67
C SER A 21 18.24 17.72 -32.93
N ILE A 22 19.20 17.60 -33.85
CA ILE A 22 19.18 18.27 -35.17
C ILE A 22 17.99 17.83 -36.03
N ALA A 23 17.40 16.66 -35.78
CA ALA A 23 16.20 16.20 -36.47
C ALA A 23 14.90 16.90 -36.00
N SER A 24 14.97 17.68 -34.91
CA SER A 24 13.82 18.27 -34.23
C SER A 24 13.56 19.78 -34.45
N PRO A 25 14.07 20.53 -35.46
CA PRO A 25 13.89 21.97 -35.46
C PRO A 25 12.49 22.35 -35.93
N GLY A 26 11.75 23.09 -35.07
CA GLY A 26 10.65 24.04 -35.32
C GLY A 26 9.38 23.59 -36.08
N SER A 27 9.48 22.56 -36.90
CA SER A 27 8.48 22.08 -37.87
C SER A 27 7.49 21.08 -37.29
N THR A 28 7.70 20.65 -36.03
CA THR A 28 6.82 19.71 -35.32
C THR A 28 5.56 20.37 -34.76
N ALA A 29 5.51 21.70 -34.60
CA ALA A 29 4.36 22.37 -33.99
C ALA A 29 3.05 22.10 -34.74
N GLY A 30 3.09 21.97 -36.07
CA GLY A 30 1.91 21.66 -36.88
C GLY A 30 1.61 20.17 -36.99
N TRP A 31 2.58 19.36 -37.40
CA TRP A 31 2.36 17.93 -37.65
C TRP A 31 2.18 17.12 -36.36
N TYR A 32 3.05 17.31 -35.37
CA TYR A 32 2.99 16.57 -34.11
C TYR A 32 1.73 16.93 -33.31
N ALA A 33 1.23 18.16 -33.42
CA ALA A 33 -0.04 18.57 -32.79
C ALA A 33 -1.26 17.87 -33.38
N ARG A 34 -1.23 17.50 -34.68
CA ARG A 34 -2.34 16.83 -35.38
C ARG A 34 -2.37 15.31 -35.20
N LEU A 35 -1.34 14.71 -34.60
CA LEU A 35 -1.34 13.28 -34.30
C LEU A 35 -2.38 12.95 -33.23
N ARG A 36 -3.00 11.78 -33.33
CA ARG A 36 -3.87 11.25 -32.28
C ARG A 36 -2.99 10.82 -31.11
N LYS A 37 -2.93 11.66 -30.08
CA LYS A 37 -2.09 11.45 -28.89
C LYS A 37 -2.84 10.62 -27.85
N PRO A 38 -2.13 9.84 -27.02
CA PRO A 38 -2.72 9.26 -25.82
C PRO A 38 -3.23 10.36 -24.89
N ALA A 39 -4.15 10.03 -23.99
CA ALA A 39 -4.81 10.99 -23.09
C ALA A 39 -3.86 11.71 -22.11
N TYR A 40 -2.58 11.32 -22.09
CA TYR A 40 -1.52 11.94 -21.30
C TYR A 40 -0.26 12.13 -22.14
N GLN A 41 0.34 13.32 -22.05
CA GLN A 41 1.71 13.58 -22.47
C GLN A 41 2.44 14.21 -21.29
N PRO A 42 3.65 13.73 -20.96
CA PRO A 42 4.44 14.35 -19.91
C PRO A 42 4.78 15.81 -20.32
N PRO A 43 4.96 16.72 -19.35
CA PRO A 43 5.31 18.10 -19.63
C PRO A 43 6.63 18.17 -20.40
N SER A 44 6.79 19.14 -21.30
CA SER A 44 7.94 19.24 -22.21
C SER A 44 9.29 19.28 -21.48
N ILE A 45 9.33 19.78 -20.24
CA ILE A 45 10.51 19.81 -19.36
C ILE A 45 10.94 18.43 -18.85
N ALA A 46 10.03 17.45 -18.79
CA ALA A 46 10.38 16.09 -18.36
C ALA A 46 11.29 15.38 -19.37
N PHE A 47 11.16 15.69 -20.66
CA PHE A 47 11.98 15.09 -21.72
C PHE A 47 13.47 15.39 -21.56
N PRO A 48 13.95 16.66 -21.50
CA PRO A 48 15.37 16.93 -21.33
C PRO A 48 15.93 16.32 -20.05
N MET A 49 15.19 16.33 -18.93
CA MET A 49 15.65 15.70 -17.67
C MET A 49 15.87 14.20 -17.81
N VAL A 50 14.86 13.46 -18.32
CA VAL A 50 14.94 12.01 -18.48
C VAL A 50 16.02 11.61 -19.48
N TRP A 51 16.10 12.31 -20.62
CA TRP A 51 17.09 12.00 -21.64
C TRP A 51 18.52 12.28 -21.17
N THR A 52 18.76 13.39 -20.46
CA THR A 52 20.10 13.69 -19.90
C THR A 52 20.55 12.61 -18.90
N THR A 53 19.67 12.17 -18.00
CA THR A 53 19.99 11.09 -17.06
C THR A 53 20.27 9.78 -17.79
N LEU A 54 19.42 9.40 -18.74
CA LEU A 54 19.58 8.16 -19.51
C LEU A 54 20.91 8.13 -20.30
N TYR A 55 21.26 9.24 -20.97
CA TYR A 55 22.52 9.35 -21.70
C TYR A 55 23.74 9.34 -20.76
N GLY A 56 23.65 10.00 -19.61
CA GLY A 56 24.69 9.96 -18.57
C GLY A 56 24.92 8.53 -18.04
N ASP A 57 23.85 7.77 -17.82
CA ASP A 57 23.92 6.38 -17.40
C ASP A 57 24.52 5.49 -18.49
N ILE A 58 24.11 5.63 -19.76
CA ILE A 58 24.69 4.87 -20.89
C ILE A 58 26.19 5.12 -21.01
N ALA A 59 26.64 6.38 -20.92
CA ALA A 59 28.05 6.73 -21.00
C ALA A 59 28.85 6.10 -19.85
N THR A 60 28.38 6.28 -18.61
CA THR A 60 29.10 5.85 -17.40
C THR A 60 29.17 4.32 -17.30
N SER A 61 28.05 3.63 -17.49
CA SER A 61 27.99 2.17 -17.39
C SER A 61 28.72 1.48 -18.55
N SER A 62 28.72 2.06 -19.75
CA SER A 62 29.52 1.57 -20.87
C SER A 62 31.01 1.77 -20.67
N ALA A 63 31.43 2.89 -20.07
CA ALA A 63 32.83 3.09 -19.70
C ALA A 63 33.32 2.03 -18.71
N VAL A 64 32.50 1.74 -17.67
CA VAL A 64 32.80 0.70 -16.69
C VAL A 64 32.89 -0.68 -17.33
N ALA A 65 31.94 -1.05 -18.20
CA ALA A 65 31.96 -2.34 -18.88
C ALA A 65 33.17 -2.51 -19.80
N LEU A 66 33.51 -1.49 -20.59
CA LEU A 66 34.68 -1.51 -21.47
C LEU A 66 36.00 -1.60 -20.70
N ASP A 67 36.13 -0.83 -19.61
CA ASP A 67 37.32 -0.88 -18.75
C ASP A 67 37.50 -2.25 -18.10
N ARG A 68 36.43 -2.87 -17.60
CA ARG A 68 36.50 -4.20 -16.98
C ARG A 68 36.82 -5.29 -17.99
N LEU A 69 36.23 -5.26 -19.18
CA LEU A 69 36.53 -6.23 -20.23
C LEU A 69 37.98 -6.12 -20.71
N ARG A 70 38.53 -4.90 -20.81
CA ARG A 70 39.93 -4.66 -21.17
C ARG A 70 40.88 -5.07 -20.04
N ALA A 71 40.56 -4.76 -18.78
CA ALA A 71 41.35 -5.15 -17.62
C ALA A 71 41.41 -6.68 -17.42
N ALA A 72 40.36 -7.40 -17.81
CA ALA A 72 40.31 -8.87 -17.79
C ALA A 72 40.98 -9.54 -19.01
N GLY A 73 41.65 -8.78 -19.88
CA GLY A 73 42.29 -9.31 -21.10
C GLY A 73 41.30 -9.77 -22.20
N HIS A 74 39.99 -9.53 -22.03
CA HIS A 74 38.96 -9.92 -22.98
C HIS A 74 38.75 -8.88 -24.10
N HIS A 75 39.82 -8.58 -24.84
CA HIS A 75 39.82 -7.56 -25.89
C HIS A 75 38.75 -7.79 -26.98
N ASP A 76 38.45 -9.05 -27.32
CA ASP A 76 37.39 -9.39 -28.28
C ASP A 76 35.99 -9.05 -27.80
N LYS A 77 35.71 -9.31 -26.51
CA LYS A 77 34.43 -8.96 -25.89
C LYS A 77 34.29 -7.43 -25.79
N ALA A 78 35.38 -6.72 -25.48
CA ALA A 78 35.39 -5.26 -25.46
C ALA A 78 35.11 -4.66 -26.86
N ARG A 79 35.70 -5.21 -27.93
CA ARG A 79 35.41 -4.79 -29.32
C ARG A 79 33.95 -5.04 -29.70
N ARG A 80 33.41 -6.22 -29.39
CA ARG A 80 32.00 -6.55 -29.64
C ARG A 80 31.03 -5.66 -28.85
N TYR A 81 31.37 -5.31 -27.61
CA TYR A 81 30.60 -4.37 -26.79
C TYR A 81 30.63 -2.97 -27.40
N ALA A 82 31.80 -2.46 -27.80
CA ALA A 82 31.93 -1.15 -28.43
C ALA A 82 31.13 -1.06 -29.74
N ALA A 83 31.15 -2.13 -30.56
CA ALA A 83 30.33 -2.21 -31.76
C ALA A 83 28.82 -2.18 -31.45
N ALA A 84 28.37 -2.95 -30.44
CA ALA A 84 26.98 -2.95 -30.01
C ALA A 84 26.52 -1.58 -29.46
N LEU A 85 27.38 -0.91 -28.70
CA LEU A 85 27.14 0.47 -28.24
C LEU A 85 27.03 1.43 -29.44
N GLY A 86 27.93 1.33 -30.42
CA GLY A 86 27.87 2.14 -31.64
C GLY A 86 26.57 1.95 -32.40
N VAL A 87 26.13 0.71 -32.61
CA VAL A 87 24.85 0.38 -33.24
C VAL A 87 23.68 0.98 -32.45
N ASN A 88 23.70 0.86 -31.11
CA ASN A 88 22.65 1.42 -30.26
C ASN A 88 22.54 2.95 -30.40
N LEU A 89 23.68 3.65 -30.38
CA LEU A 89 23.73 5.11 -30.52
C LEU A 89 23.28 5.58 -31.90
N VAL A 90 23.64 4.85 -32.96
CA VAL A 90 23.15 5.13 -34.33
C VAL A 90 21.64 4.94 -34.42
N LEU A 91 21.11 3.84 -33.88
CA LEU A 91 19.66 3.59 -33.84
C LEU A 91 18.92 4.66 -33.05
N ASN A 92 19.51 5.10 -31.93
CA ASN A 92 18.94 6.14 -31.07
C ASN A 92 18.83 7.48 -31.82
N GLY A 93 19.92 7.91 -32.48
CA GLY A 93 19.91 9.10 -33.33
C GLY A 93 18.94 8.97 -34.51
N ALA A 94 18.97 7.85 -35.24
CA ALA A 94 18.15 7.62 -36.43
C ALA A 94 16.65 7.61 -36.13
N TRP A 95 16.23 7.18 -34.94
CA TRP A 95 14.82 7.20 -34.55
C TRP A 95 14.22 8.61 -34.58
N SER A 96 14.94 9.60 -34.06
CA SER A 96 14.51 11.00 -34.07
C SER A 96 14.31 11.54 -35.50
N TRP A 97 15.13 11.09 -36.46
CA TRP A 97 14.97 11.42 -37.87
C TRP A 97 13.75 10.75 -38.50
N LEU A 98 13.55 9.45 -38.24
CA LEU A 98 12.37 8.73 -38.74
C LEU A 98 11.07 9.35 -38.25
N PHE A 99 11.02 9.72 -36.96
CA PHE A 99 9.83 10.23 -36.30
C PHE A 99 9.59 11.72 -36.56
N PHE A 100 10.56 12.59 -36.27
CA PHE A 100 10.37 14.04 -36.33
C PHE A 100 10.67 14.65 -37.69
N ARG A 101 11.62 14.10 -38.48
CA ARG A 101 12.01 14.68 -39.77
C ARG A 101 11.26 14.09 -40.96
N PHE A 102 11.04 12.77 -40.95
CA PHE A 102 10.41 12.04 -42.06
C PHE A 102 8.95 11.63 -41.81
N HIS A 103 8.44 11.83 -40.58
CA HIS A 103 7.04 11.57 -40.20
C HIS A 103 6.55 10.13 -40.47
N LYS A 104 7.47 9.14 -40.53
CA LYS A 104 7.14 7.75 -40.87
C LYS A 104 6.77 6.94 -39.64
N LEU A 105 5.54 7.12 -39.13
CA LEU A 105 5.08 6.51 -37.86
C LEU A 105 5.31 4.98 -37.76
N GLY A 106 5.04 4.22 -38.82
CA GLY A 106 5.27 2.77 -38.84
C GLY A 106 6.76 2.40 -38.79
N ALA A 107 7.60 3.11 -39.54
CA ALA A 107 9.05 2.91 -39.50
C ALA A 107 9.65 3.36 -38.16
N SER A 108 9.10 4.40 -37.54
CA SER A 108 9.48 4.85 -36.20
C SER A 108 9.09 3.85 -35.11
N ALA A 109 7.93 3.19 -35.23
CA ALA A 109 7.52 2.13 -34.31
C ALA A 109 8.45 0.91 -34.43
N LEU A 110 8.76 0.48 -35.66
CA LEU A 110 9.73 -0.58 -35.90
C LEU A 110 11.12 -0.19 -35.39
N GLY A 111 11.56 1.03 -35.67
CA GLY A 111 12.83 1.58 -35.18
C GLY A 111 12.90 1.64 -33.66
N ALA A 112 11.81 1.99 -32.98
CA ALA A 112 11.73 1.96 -31.52
C ALA A 112 11.85 0.54 -30.95
N ALA A 113 11.20 -0.45 -31.59
CA ALA A 113 11.30 -1.86 -31.17
C ALA A 113 12.73 -2.42 -31.38
N VAL A 114 13.36 -2.10 -32.50
CA VAL A 114 14.76 -2.46 -32.78
C VAL A 114 15.72 -1.78 -31.79
N LEU A 115 15.51 -0.49 -31.49
CA LEU A 115 16.29 0.23 -30.50
C LEU A 115 16.11 -0.36 -29.09
N ALA A 116 14.88 -0.69 -28.68
CA ALA A 116 14.60 -1.32 -27.40
C ALA A 116 15.32 -2.68 -27.26
N THR A 117 15.31 -3.48 -28.34
CA THR A 117 16.01 -4.76 -28.40
C THR A 117 17.53 -4.58 -28.31
N SER A 118 18.07 -3.58 -29.01
CA SER A 118 19.48 -3.21 -28.93
C SER A 118 19.88 -2.74 -27.53
N SER A 119 19.03 -1.97 -26.86
CA SER A 119 19.26 -1.51 -25.48
C SER A 119 19.23 -2.66 -24.48
N ALA A 120 18.31 -3.62 -24.66
CA ALA A 120 18.26 -4.82 -23.83
C ALA A 120 19.52 -5.70 -24.01
N ASP A 121 20.03 -5.83 -25.24
CA ASP A 121 21.30 -6.52 -25.51
C ASP A 121 22.48 -5.79 -24.85
N LEU A 122 22.50 -4.45 -24.91
CA LEU A 122 23.54 -3.66 -24.25
C LEU A 122 23.53 -3.89 -22.73
N VAL A 123 22.36 -3.77 -22.08
CA VAL A 123 22.18 -4.05 -20.64
C VAL A 123 22.66 -5.45 -20.28
N ARG A 124 22.31 -6.47 -21.08
CA ARG A 124 22.76 -7.85 -20.88
C ARG A 124 24.28 -7.96 -20.92
N ARG A 125 24.94 -7.35 -21.91
CA ARG A 125 26.41 -7.37 -22.02
C ARG A 125 27.10 -6.58 -20.92
N THR A 126 26.52 -5.46 -20.49
CA THR A 126 27.01 -4.67 -19.35
C THR A 126 26.91 -5.50 -18.07
N ALA A 127 25.80 -6.20 -17.83
CA ALA A 127 25.63 -7.07 -16.67
C ALA A 127 26.61 -8.26 -16.65
N GLN A 128 26.99 -8.78 -17.82
CA GLN A 128 28.01 -9.83 -17.95
C GLN A 128 29.43 -9.33 -17.64
N ALA A 129 29.72 -8.05 -17.88
CA ALA A 129 31.01 -7.43 -17.55
C ALA A 129 31.06 -6.91 -16.09
N ASP A 130 29.95 -6.35 -15.63
CA ASP A 130 29.75 -5.83 -14.27
C ASP A 130 28.25 -5.86 -13.93
N ARG A 131 27.87 -6.76 -13.02
CA ARG A 131 26.49 -6.92 -12.58
C ARG A 131 25.89 -5.65 -11.98
N ARG A 132 26.69 -4.81 -11.28
CA ARG A 132 26.23 -3.55 -10.70
C ARG A 132 26.06 -2.46 -11.76
N ALA A 133 26.94 -2.41 -12.76
CA ALA A 133 26.81 -1.48 -13.88
C ALA A 133 25.65 -1.86 -14.82
N GLY A 134 25.39 -3.16 -15.03
CA GLY A 134 24.23 -3.63 -15.79
C GLY A 134 22.91 -3.34 -15.08
N LEU A 135 22.87 -3.47 -13.74
CA LEU A 135 21.72 -3.06 -12.94
C LEU A 135 21.51 -1.54 -12.93
N ALA A 136 22.58 -0.75 -13.09
CA ALA A 136 22.48 0.71 -13.16
C ALA A 136 21.82 1.23 -14.46
N MET A 137 21.80 0.42 -15.53
CA MET A 137 21.10 0.76 -16.77
C MET A 137 19.59 0.42 -16.76
N LEU A 138 19.10 -0.25 -15.70
CA LEU A 138 17.67 -0.57 -15.59
C LEU A 138 16.89 0.67 -15.11
N PRO A 139 15.72 1.00 -15.70
CA PRO A 139 14.94 2.20 -15.35
C PRO A 139 14.47 2.26 -13.89
N THR A 140 14.58 1.16 -13.14
CA THR A 140 14.05 0.99 -11.78
C THR A 140 15.17 0.89 -10.75
N ARG A 141 15.77 2.03 -10.43
CA ARG A 141 16.67 2.15 -9.27
C ARG A 141 15.87 2.37 -7.99
N CYS A 142 15.24 1.31 -7.48
CA CYS A 142 15.01 1.16 -6.03
C CYS A 142 16.10 0.21 -5.52
N GLY A 143 17.23 0.78 -5.10
CA GLY A 143 18.30 -0.02 -4.51
C GLY A 143 17.87 -0.59 -3.14
N PRO A 144 18.20 -1.86 -2.81
CA PRO A 144 18.04 -2.36 -1.46
C PRO A 144 19.03 -1.61 -0.55
N ARG A 145 18.53 -0.95 0.49
CA ARG A 145 19.39 -0.52 1.60
C ARG A 145 19.86 -1.79 2.32
N SER A 146 21.18 -1.99 2.39
CA SER A 146 21.77 -3.04 3.22
C SER A 146 21.32 -2.85 4.67
N PRO A 147 21.01 -3.93 5.41
CA PRO A 147 20.77 -3.83 6.85
C PRO A 147 22.07 -3.43 7.56
N PRO A 148 21.99 -2.76 8.73
CA PRO A 148 23.17 -2.48 9.53
C PRO A 148 23.84 -3.80 9.93
N HIS A 149 25.15 -3.86 9.74
CA HIS A 149 25.99 -4.94 10.26
C HIS A 149 26.12 -4.73 11.77
N TRP A 150 25.60 -5.65 12.57
CA TRP A 150 26.00 -5.76 13.97
C TRP A 150 27.26 -6.62 14.04
N PRO A 151 28.27 -6.29 14.88
CA PRO A 151 29.41 -7.18 15.07
C PRO A 151 28.94 -8.54 15.62
N PRO A 152 29.64 -9.64 15.33
CA PRO A 152 29.29 -10.94 15.90
C PRO A 152 29.44 -10.86 17.42
N THR A 153 28.33 -10.96 18.14
CA THR A 153 28.37 -11.19 19.59
C THR A 153 28.97 -12.57 19.81
N SER A 154 30.11 -12.59 20.49
CA SER A 154 30.77 -13.76 21.03
C SER A 154 29.76 -14.70 21.70
N GLY A 155 29.90 -16.00 21.42
CA GLY A 155 29.08 -17.06 21.98
C GLY A 155 29.03 -16.99 23.50
N GLY A 156 27.91 -16.48 24.01
CA GLY A 156 27.47 -16.62 25.39
C GLY A 156 26.33 -17.63 25.41
N SER A 157 26.44 -18.60 26.32
CA SER A 157 25.44 -19.63 26.63
C SER A 157 23.99 -19.12 26.56
N THR A 158 23.15 -19.77 25.75
CA THR A 158 21.72 -19.46 25.56
C THR A 158 20.81 -19.92 26.70
N ALA A 159 21.38 -20.31 27.85
CA ALA A 159 20.63 -20.99 28.90
C ALA A 159 19.86 -20.07 29.88
N ASP A 160 19.97 -18.74 29.78
CA ASP A 160 19.36 -17.84 30.79
C ASP A 160 18.82 -16.50 30.24
N ARG A 161 18.35 -16.48 28.98
CA ARG A 161 17.57 -15.32 28.51
C ARG A 161 16.11 -15.52 28.93
N PRO A 162 15.49 -14.60 29.69
CA PRO A 162 14.08 -14.70 30.01
C PRO A 162 13.25 -14.73 28.73
N MET A 163 12.25 -15.61 28.68
CA MET A 163 11.35 -15.76 27.51
C MET A 163 10.70 -14.42 27.18
N ALA A 164 10.94 -13.91 25.98
CA ALA A 164 10.35 -12.66 25.52
C ALA A 164 8.89 -12.89 25.13
N ARG A 165 7.99 -12.04 25.64
CA ARG A 165 6.55 -12.14 25.38
C ARG A 165 6.03 -10.88 24.68
N ALA A 166 5.29 -11.07 23.60
CA ALA A 166 4.60 -9.98 22.92
C ALA A 166 3.10 -10.00 23.23
N LEU A 167 2.50 -8.82 23.30
CA LEU A 167 1.04 -8.67 23.26
C LEU A 167 0.62 -8.22 21.86
N LEU A 168 -0.10 -9.08 21.12
CA LEU A 168 -0.76 -8.69 19.88
C LEU A 168 -2.19 -8.26 20.19
N TRP A 169 -2.42 -6.95 20.17
CA TRP A 169 -3.75 -6.39 20.40
C TRP A 169 -4.48 -6.26 19.07
N PHE A 170 -5.51 -7.07 18.82
CA PHE A 170 -6.42 -6.99 17.68
C PHE A 170 -7.44 -5.85 17.84
N ARG A 171 -7.78 -5.17 16.74
CA ARG A 171 -8.79 -4.10 16.68
C ARG A 171 -9.71 -4.23 15.45
N ARG A 172 -9.26 -3.75 14.29
CA ARG A 172 -10.01 -3.74 13.01
C ARG A 172 -9.27 -4.52 11.94
N ASP A 173 -8.66 -5.61 12.38
CA ASP A 173 -7.72 -6.47 11.69
C ASP A 173 -7.95 -7.92 12.15
N LEU A 174 -9.23 -8.33 12.29
CA LEU A 174 -9.66 -9.62 12.83
C LEU A 174 -9.43 -10.79 11.85
N ARG A 175 -8.16 -11.03 11.50
CA ARG A 175 -7.70 -12.06 10.57
C ARG A 175 -6.31 -12.54 10.95
N LEU A 176 -5.85 -13.67 10.42
CA LEU A 176 -4.49 -14.16 10.62
C LEU A 176 -3.63 -14.05 9.35
N ARG A 177 -4.22 -14.03 8.16
CA ARG A 177 -3.47 -13.86 6.91
C ARG A 177 -3.22 -12.39 6.60
N ASP A 178 -2.12 -12.13 5.91
CA ASP A 178 -1.69 -10.77 5.53
C ASP A 178 -1.74 -9.79 6.72
N HIS A 179 -1.20 -10.19 7.87
CA HIS A 179 -1.21 -9.39 9.10
C HIS A 179 0.21 -8.97 9.51
N PRO A 180 0.72 -7.81 9.03
CA PRO A 180 2.09 -7.35 9.34
C PRO A 180 2.40 -7.22 10.85
N ALA A 181 1.43 -6.78 11.68
CA ALA A 181 1.66 -6.71 13.12
C ALA A 181 1.78 -8.09 13.80
N LEU A 182 1.11 -9.13 13.27
CA LEU A 182 1.33 -10.52 13.70
C LEU A 182 2.73 -10.99 13.32
N ALA A 183 3.17 -10.71 12.08
CA ALA A 183 4.55 -11.03 11.66
C ALA A 183 5.60 -10.36 12.56
N ALA A 184 5.34 -9.13 13.00
CA ALA A 184 6.23 -8.42 13.92
C ALA A 184 6.19 -9.01 15.34
N ALA A 185 5.00 -9.32 15.88
CA ALA A 185 4.85 -9.92 17.21
C ALA A 185 5.47 -11.32 17.30
N ALA A 186 5.42 -12.09 16.20
CA ALA A 186 6.01 -13.42 16.07
C ALA A 186 7.55 -13.45 16.16
N ALA A 187 8.22 -12.30 16.25
CA ALA A 187 9.65 -12.23 16.52
C ALA A 187 9.99 -12.52 18.00
N ASP A 188 9.02 -12.41 18.91
CA ASP A 188 9.14 -12.78 20.32
C ASP A 188 8.76 -14.27 20.54
N ASP A 189 9.19 -14.87 21.66
CA ASP A 189 9.08 -16.32 21.89
C ASP A 189 7.64 -16.80 22.09
N GLU A 190 6.81 -15.99 22.73
CA GLU A 190 5.37 -16.24 22.93
C GLU A 190 4.54 -14.97 22.69
N VAL A 191 3.36 -15.14 22.10
CA VAL A 191 2.44 -14.04 21.77
C VAL A 191 1.11 -14.27 22.45
N LEU A 192 0.63 -13.28 23.21
CA LEU A 192 -0.76 -13.24 23.66
C LEU A 192 -1.62 -12.48 22.65
N ALA A 193 -2.62 -13.15 22.06
CA ALA A 193 -3.67 -12.46 21.31
C ALA A 193 -4.69 -11.83 22.25
N CYS A 194 -4.97 -10.55 22.07
CA CYS A 194 -5.93 -9.82 22.90
C CYS A 194 -6.89 -8.97 22.07
N PHE A 195 -8.15 -8.89 22.49
CA PHE A 195 -9.13 -7.92 22.04
C PHE A 195 -9.77 -7.20 23.23
N VAL A 196 -9.90 -5.88 23.13
CA VAL A 196 -10.54 -5.04 24.16
C VAL A 196 -11.87 -4.51 23.64
N LEU A 197 -12.97 -4.91 24.28
CA LEU A 197 -14.29 -4.31 24.15
C LEU A 197 -14.28 -2.94 24.85
N ASP A 198 -14.05 -1.89 24.06
CA ASP A 198 -14.06 -0.50 24.52
C ASP A 198 -15.52 0.00 24.67
N PRO A 199 -15.98 0.34 25.88
CA PRO A 199 -17.34 0.83 26.11
C PRO A 199 -17.70 2.06 25.25
N ARG A 200 -16.71 2.89 24.87
CA ARG A 200 -16.91 4.07 24.00
C ARG A 200 -17.32 3.64 22.58
N LEU A 201 -16.78 2.53 22.09
CA LEU A 201 -17.11 1.98 20.77
C LEU A 201 -18.37 1.13 20.81
N GLU A 202 -18.63 0.43 21.92
CA GLU A 202 -19.89 -0.30 22.12
C GLU A 202 -21.09 0.63 22.14
N ALA A 203 -21.01 1.74 22.89
CA ALA A 203 -22.10 2.72 22.97
C ALA A 203 -22.47 3.36 21.61
N SER A 204 -21.54 3.38 20.66
CA SER A 204 -21.76 3.90 19.30
C SER A 204 -22.04 2.81 18.26
N SER A 205 -22.13 1.54 18.67
CA SER A 205 -22.36 0.40 17.78
C SER A 205 -23.78 -0.13 17.90
N GLY A 206 -24.52 -0.14 16.78
CA GLY A 206 -25.84 -0.78 16.72
C GLY A 206 -25.75 -2.30 16.87
N ARG A 207 -26.88 -2.94 17.24
CA ARG A 207 -26.94 -4.39 17.53
C ARG A 207 -26.40 -5.27 16.41
N ARG A 208 -26.73 -5.00 15.14
CA ARG A 208 -26.20 -5.75 13.98
C ARG A 208 -24.67 -5.66 13.86
N ARG A 209 -24.09 -4.50 14.14
CA ARG A 209 -22.62 -4.31 14.11
C ARG A 209 -21.96 -5.09 15.26
N LEU A 210 -22.56 -5.07 16.45
CA LEU A 210 -22.07 -5.83 17.60
C LEU A 210 -22.18 -7.34 17.37
N GLN A 211 -23.27 -7.80 16.76
CA GLN A 211 -23.41 -9.19 16.33
C GLN A 211 -22.26 -9.60 15.43
N TYR A 212 -22.04 -8.86 14.33
CA TYR A 212 -20.99 -9.18 13.36
C TYR A 212 -19.58 -9.16 13.99
N LEU A 213 -19.32 -8.21 14.90
CA LEU A 213 -18.09 -8.19 15.69
C LEU A 213 -17.96 -9.45 16.55
N GLY A 214 -19.01 -9.82 17.28
CA GLY A 214 -19.05 -11.00 18.11
C GLY A 214 -18.79 -12.28 17.32
N ASP A 215 -19.48 -12.45 16.19
CA ASP A 215 -19.28 -13.56 15.28
C ASP A 215 -17.84 -13.61 14.73
N SER A 216 -17.26 -12.45 14.36
CA SER A 216 -15.87 -12.36 13.91
C SER A 216 -14.86 -12.73 15.01
N LEU A 217 -15.10 -12.31 16.25
CA LEU A 217 -14.24 -12.63 17.39
C LEU A 217 -14.33 -14.12 17.77
N ARG A 218 -15.53 -14.72 17.70
CA ARG A 218 -15.71 -16.16 17.91
C ARG A 218 -14.96 -16.97 16.84
N GLN A 219 -15.03 -16.56 15.57
CA GLN A 219 -14.26 -17.18 14.51
C GLN A 219 -12.75 -17.03 14.74
N LEU A 220 -12.26 -15.83 15.04
CA LEU A 220 -10.84 -15.59 15.31
C LEU A 220 -10.34 -16.40 16.52
N ARG A 221 -11.14 -16.50 17.59
CA ARG A 221 -10.82 -17.35 18.75
C ARG A 221 -10.70 -18.81 18.32
N SER A 222 -11.61 -19.31 17.49
CA SER A 222 -11.55 -20.67 16.93
C SER A 222 -10.30 -20.88 16.08
N ASP A 223 -9.97 -19.94 15.19
CA ASP A 223 -8.79 -19.99 14.32
C ASP A 223 -7.47 -19.98 15.13
N LEU A 224 -7.48 -19.35 16.30
CA LEU A 224 -6.39 -19.36 17.29
C LEU A 224 -6.41 -20.58 18.23
N GLY A 225 -7.32 -21.55 18.04
CA GLY A 225 -7.46 -22.72 18.90
C GLY A 225 -7.86 -22.37 20.33
N GLY A 226 -8.74 -21.38 20.51
CA GLY A 226 -9.23 -20.90 21.81
C GLY A 226 -8.39 -19.77 22.42
N ARG A 227 -7.20 -19.48 21.86
CA ARG A 227 -6.20 -18.60 22.47
C ARG A 227 -6.38 -17.11 22.14
N LEU A 228 -7.59 -16.61 22.30
CA LEU A 228 -7.91 -15.17 22.19
C LEU A 228 -8.44 -14.64 23.52
N LEU A 229 -7.63 -13.83 24.20
CA LEU A 229 -8.07 -13.08 25.36
C LEU A 229 -9.06 -11.99 24.90
N VAL A 230 -10.27 -12.00 25.44
CA VAL A 230 -11.25 -10.93 25.24
C VAL A 230 -11.51 -10.31 26.60
N THR A 231 -11.38 -8.99 26.69
CA THR A 231 -11.59 -8.22 27.92
C THR A 231 -12.45 -7.00 27.62
N ARG A 232 -13.09 -6.43 28.64
CA ARG A 232 -13.87 -5.19 28.54
C ARG A 232 -13.20 -4.06 29.32
N GLY A 233 -13.32 -2.82 28.84
CA GLY A 233 -12.87 -1.63 29.56
C GLY A 233 -12.12 -0.64 28.68
N ARG A 234 -11.49 0.36 29.31
CA ARG A 234 -10.70 1.37 28.57
C ARG A 234 -9.40 0.74 28.06
N PRO A 235 -9.05 0.86 26.77
CA PRO A 235 -7.84 0.27 26.22
C PRO A 235 -6.56 0.71 26.95
N GLU A 236 -6.48 1.99 27.32
CA GLU A 236 -5.34 2.53 28.08
C GLU A 236 -5.10 1.83 29.43
N GLU A 237 -6.15 1.34 30.08
CA GLU A 237 -6.06 0.62 31.36
C GLU A 237 -5.84 -0.88 31.13
N ARG A 238 -6.60 -1.49 30.22
CA ARG A 238 -6.57 -2.94 30.00
C ARG A 238 -5.28 -3.40 29.34
N ILE A 239 -4.79 -2.69 28.34
CA ILE A 239 -3.56 -3.08 27.62
C ILE A 239 -2.34 -2.93 28.51
N ALA A 240 -2.24 -1.84 29.28
CA ALA A 240 -1.14 -1.64 30.23
C ALA A 240 -1.13 -2.72 31.32
N ARG A 241 -2.31 -3.07 31.87
CA ARG A 241 -2.44 -4.16 32.83
C ARG A 241 -1.99 -5.49 32.24
N ILE A 242 -2.52 -5.88 31.09
CA ILE A 242 -2.19 -7.17 30.44
C ILE A 242 -0.69 -7.24 30.13
N ALA A 243 -0.11 -6.17 29.56
CA ALA A 243 1.32 -6.12 29.25
C ALA A 243 2.18 -6.32 30.51
N LYS A 244 1.76 -5.76 31.66
CA LYS A 244 2.43 -5.98 32.94
C LYS A 244 2.30 -7.43 33.43
N GLU A 245 1.10 -8.00 33.39
CA GLU A 245 0.86 -9.37 33.90
C GLU A 245 1.62 -10.45 33.13
N ILE A 246 1.85 -10.25 31.82
CA ILE A 246 2.64 -11.19 31.01
C ILE A 246 4.11 -10.79 30.89
N GLU A 247 4.54 -9.72 31.56
CA GLU A 247 5.89 -9.15 31.44
C GLU A 247 6.27 -8.89 29.96
N ALA A 248 5.35 -8.28 29.22
CA ALA A 248 5.49 -8.11 27.77
C ALA A 248 6.71 -7.24 27.44
N SER A 249 7.58 -7.74 26.56
CA SER A 249 8.66 -6.96 25.94
C SER A 249 8.14 -5.93 24.97
N THR A 250 7.00 -6.22 24.31
CA THR A 250 6.44 -5.39 23.24
C THR A 250 4.92 -5.49 23.18
N VAL A 251 4.26 -4.42 22.72
CA VAL A 251 2.84 -4.45 22.33
C VAL A 251 2.71 -4.10 20.87
N HIS A 252 2.08 -4.99 20.10
CA HIS A 252 1.90 -4.85 18.66
C HIS A 252 0.47 -4.49 18.28
N ILE A 253 0.34 -3.53 17.37
CA ILE A 253 -0.92 -3.11 16.75
C ILE A 253 -0.71 -2.88 15.26
N SER A 254 -1.76 -2.99 14.45
CA SER A 254 -1.78 -2.29 13.16
C SER A 254 -2.06 -0.79 13.35
N GLU A 255 -1.47 0.04 12.50
CA GLU A 255 -1.59 1.48 12.60
C GLU A 255 -3.02 1.96 12.31
N ASP A 256 -3.54 2.87 13.13
CA ASP A 256 -4.83 3.50 12.94
C ASP A 256 -4.68 5.01 12.64
N PHE A 257 -5.31 5.45 11.56
CA PHE A 257 -5.26 6.83 11.10
C PHE A 257 -6.50 7.63 11.46
N ALA A 258 -7.54 6.99 12.00
CA ALA A 258 -8.75 7.68 12.44
C ALA A 258 -8.44 8.54 13.69
N PRO A 259 -9.00 9.76 13.84
CA PRO A 259 -8.71 10.64 14.96
C PRO A 259 -8.94 10.01 16.34
N PHE A 260 -9.99 9.18 16.48
CA PHE A 260 -10.23 8.44 17.71
C PHE A 260 -9.14 7.40 17.96
N GLY A 261 -8.76 6.62 16.95
CA GLY A 261 -7.72 5.59 17.03
C GLY A 261 -6.38 6.19 17.44
N ARG A 262 -5.94 7.27 16.80
CA ARG A 262 -4.67 7.96 17.16
C ARG A 262 -4.64 8.41 18.61
N ARG A 263 -5.68 9.11 19.08
CA ARG A 263 -5.77 9.57 20.48
C ARG A 263 -5.80 8.41 21.48
N ARG A 264 -6.47 7.32 21.13
CA ARG A 264 -6.47 6.10 21.95
C ARG A 264 -5.08 5.51 22.02
N ASP A 265 -4.40 5.36 20.88
CA ASP A 265 -3.07 4.75 20.79
C ASP A 265 -2.01 5.62 21.50
N GLU A 266 -2.14 6.95 21.46
CA GLU A 266 -1.33 7.88 22.28
C GLU A 266 -1.53 7.66 23.79
N ARG A 267 -2.78 7.51 24.25
CA ARG A 267 -3.08 7.22 25.67
C ARG A 267 -2.54 5.86 26.10
N VAL A 268 -2.70 4.83 25.26
CA VAL A 268 -2.16 3.50 25.51
C VAL A 268 -0.62 3.53 25.57
N ARG A 269 0.04 4.24 24.64
CA ARG A 269 1.49 4.42 24.67
C ARG A 269 1.96 5.10 25.95
N ALA A 270 1.25 6.14 26.40
CA ALA A 270 1.57 6.80 27.66
C ALA A 270 1.39 5.85 28.86
N ALA A 271 0.35 5.02 28.87
CA ALA A 271 0.07 4.07 29.94
C ALA A 271 1.05 2.88 29.98
N LEU A 272 1.64 2.50 28.85
CA LEU A 272 2.61 1.41 28.75
C LEU A 272 4.00 1.77 29.30
N GLY A 273 4.30 3.05 29.50
CA GLY A 273 5.59 3.49 30.03
C GLY A 273 6.77 3.09 29.14
N SER A 274 7.65 2.21 29.64
CA SER A 274 8.83 1.72 28.93
C SER A 274 8.53 0.63 27.90
N VAL A 275 7.36 -0.03 27.96
CA VAL A 275 7.00 -1.08 27.01
C VAL A 275 6.63 -0.43 25.66
N PRO A 276 7.34 -0.74 24.55
CA PRO A 276 7.08 -0.12 23.27
C PRO A 276 5.75 -0.56 22.66
N LEU A 277 4.94 0.42 22.23
CA LEU A 277 3.78 0.21 21.38
C LEU A 277 4.18 0.32 19.90
N VAL A 278 4.36 -0.83 19.24
CA VAL A 278 4.82 -0.96 17.86
C VAL A 278 3.63 -1.03 16.91
N ALA A 279 3.50 -0.03 16.05
CA ALA A 279 2.51 -0.01 14.98
C ALA A 279 3.12 -0.56 13.68
N THR A 280 2.49 -1.57 13.07
CA THR A 280 2.99 -2.19 11.82
C THR A 280 1.86 -2.48 10.84
N GLY A 281 2.02 -2.00 9.60
CA GLY A 281 0.99 -2.07 8.58
C GLY A 281 -0.26 -1.28 8.97
N SER A 282 -1.34 -1.41 8.18
CA SER A 282 -2.61 -0.77 8.50
C SER A 282 -3.77 -1.55 7.88
N SER A 283 -5.01 -1.12 8.15
CA SER A 283 -6.20 -1.64 7.46
C SER A 283 -6.39 -1.06 6.04
N TYR A 284 -5.55 -0.11 5.65
CA TYR A 284 -5.53 0.52 4.33
C TYR A 284 -4.51 -0.19 3.44
N LEU A 285 -4.83 -0.32 2.14
CA LEU A 285 -3.88 -0.86 1.16
C LEU A 285 -2.61 0.01 1.08
N LEU A 286 -2.79 1.33 1.10
CA LEU A 286 -1.71 2.30 1.29
C LEU A 286 -2.08 3.20 2.48
N SER A 287 -1.17 3.31 3.44
CA SER A 287 -1.34 4.19 4.60
C SER A 287 -1.56 5.65 4.18
N PRO A 288 -2.49 6.37 4.81
CA PRO A 288 -2.63 7.82 4.65
C PRO A 288 -1.30 8.57 4.76
N GLY A 289 -1.10 9.57 3.90
CA GLY A 289 0.16 10.30 3.77
C GLY A 289 1.11 9.73 2.70
N ARG A 290 0.93 8.47 2.30
CA ARG A 290 1.74 7.87 1.21
C ARG A 290 1.34 8.37 -0.17
N VAL A 291 0.09 8.77 -0.35
CA VAL A 291 -0.42 9.42 -1.56
C VAL A 291 -0.57 10.91 -1.29
N ALA A 292 0.44 11.67 -1.72
CA ALA A 292 0.48 13.12 -1.62
C ALA A 292 0.78 13.72 -3.00
N LYS A 293 0.50 15.01 -3.14
CA LYS A 293 0.97 15.80 -4.28
C LYS A 293 2.49 15.98 -4.22
N ASP A 294 3.06 16.53 -5.28
CA ASP A 294 4.51 16.81 -5.35
C ASP A 294 4.96 17.84 -4.30
N ASP A 295 4.06 18.73 -3.86
CA ASP A 295 4.28 19.68 -2.76
C ASP A 295 4.13 19.05 -1.35
N GLY A 296 3.88 17.74 -1.26
CA GLY A 296 3.65 17.02 -0.01
C GLY A 296 2.25 17.20 0.61
N THR A 297 1.39 18.03 0.02
CA THR A 297 0.03 18.27 0.54
C THR A 297 -0.95 17.15 0.16
N PRO A 298 -2.00 16.90 0.96
CA PRO A 298 -3.02 15.91 0.62
C PRO A 298 -3.89 16.38 -0.55
N TYR A 299 -4.39 15.43 -1.33
CA TYR A 299 -5.40 15.68 -2.35
C TYR A 299 -6.76 16.01 -1.71
N ARG A 300 -7.50 16.96 -2.30
CA ARG A 300 -8.89 17.29 -1.92
C ARG A 300 -9.94 16.82 -2.92
N VAL A 301 -9.52 16.34 -4.09
CA VAL A 301 -10.37 15.77 -5.14
C VAL A 301 -9.98 14.30 -5.35
N PHE A 302 -10.97 13.42 -5.46
CA PHE A 302 -10.75 11.98 -5.56
C PHE A 302 -10.03 11.56 -6.86
N THR A 303 -10.44 12.07 -8.02
CA THR A 303 -9.87 11.67 -9.31
C THR A 303 -8.33 11.81 -9.39
N PRO A 304 -7.72 12.96 -9.04
CA PRO A 304 -6.27 13.08 -9.02
C PRO A 304 -5.61 12.26 -7.91
N PHE A 305 -6.26 12.07 -6.76
CA PHE A 305 -5.79 11.14 -5.72
C PHE A 305 -5.72 9.71 -6.26
N PHE A 306 -6.78 9.22 -6.90
CA PHE A 306 -6.86 7.85 -7.43
C PHE A 306 -5.82 7.59 -8.51
N ARG A 307 -5.62 8.55 -9.43
CA ARG A 307 -4.56 8.48 -10.44
C ARG A 307 -3.19 8.28 -9.78
N ARG A 308 -2.83 9.16 -8.84
CA ARG A 308 -1.56 9.06 -8.13
C ARG A 308 -1.44 7.77 -7.30
N TRP A 309 -2.51 7.38 -6.62
CA TRP A 309 -2.60 6.15 -5.85
C TRP A 309 -2.33 4.90 -6.72
N SER A 310 -2.87 4.86 -7.93
CA SER A 310 -2.73 3.72 -8.85
C SER A 310 -1.31 3.52 -9.39
N GLU A 311 -0.46 4.55 -9.33
CA GLU A 311 0.93 4.52 -9.81
C GLU A 311 1.93 4.04 -8.75
N LEU A 312 1.60 4.15 -7.46
CA LEU A 312 2.55 3.96 -6.35
C LEU A 312 2.86 2.49 -6.04
N GLY A 313 2.18 1.55 -6.71
CA GLY A 313 2.22 0.13 -6.38
C GLY A 313 1.72 -0.13 -4.95
N TRP A 314 1.77 -1.39 -4.53
CA TRP A 314 1.36 -1.79 -3.18
C TRP A 314 2.34 -2.82 -2.58
N PRO A 315 2.47 -2.86 -1.24
CA PRO A 315 3.31 -3.85 -0.58
C PRO A 315 2.86 -5.28 -0.92
N SER A 316 3.81 -6.20 -0.94
CA SER A 316 3.48 -7.63 -0.94
C SER A 316 2.79 -8.01 0.38
N PRO A 317 1.80 -8.92 0.35
CA PRO A 317 1.14 -9.41 1.54
C PRO A 317 2.12 -10.02 2.54
N ALA A 318 1.87 -9.84 3.84
CA ALA A 318 2.61 -10.51 4.89
C ALA A 318 2.27 -12.01 4.91
N ARG A 319 3.28 -12.88 4.80
CA ARG A 319 3.10 -14.34 4.92
C ARG A 319 2.87 -14.69 6.38
N THR A 320 1.60 -14.71 6.78
CA THR A 320 1.16 -14.89 8.17
C THR A 320 0.00 -15.86 8.24
N GLY A 321 -0.13 -16.51 9.39
CA GLY A 321 -1.18 -17.46 9.72
C GLY A 321 -1.06 -17.85 11.19
N ARG A 322 -1.90 -18.79 11.62
CA ARG A 322 -1.92 -19.29 13.00
C ARG A 322 -0.54 -19.73 13.48
N ASP A 323 0.18 -20.50 12.66
CA ASP A 323 1.42 -21.16 13.09
C ASP A 323 2.66 -20.25 13.01
N CYS A 324 2.47 -18.95 12.70
CA CYS A 324 3.56 -17.98 12.69
C CYS A 324 4.03 -17.60 14.09
N ALA A 325 3.21 -17.82 15.13
CA ALA A 325 3.54 -17.49 16.50
C ALA A 325 3.18 -18.65 17.44
N ARG A 326 3.92 -18.75 18.55
CA ARG A 326 3.52 -19.59 19.68
C ARG A 326 2.57 -18.79 20.57
N TRP A 327 1.32 -19.23 20.67
CA TRP A 327 0.27 -18.48 21.37
C TRP A 327 0.22 -18.82 22.85
N LEU A 328 0.32 -17.80 23.70
CA LEU A 328 0.14 -17.92 25.14
C LEU A 328 -1.32 -18.26 25.47
N ASP A 329 -1.54 -19.10 26.48
CA ASP A 329 -2.87 -19.46 26.93
C ASP A 329 -3.52 -18.31 27.71
N PRO A 330 -4.63 -17.72 27.25
CA PRO A 330 -5.25 -16.63 27.98
C PRO A 330 -5.71 -17.06 29.38
N ALA A 331 -5.98 -18.35 29.64
CA ALA A 331 -6.33 -18.84 30.97
C ALA A 331 -5.20 -18.73 32.01
N GLN A 332 -3.95 -18.57 31.56
CA GLN A 332 -2.78 -18.37 32.43
C GLN A 332 -2.59 -16.90 32.83
N VAL A 333 -3.38 -15.97 32.28
CA VAL A 333 -3.21 -14.54 32.50
C VAL A 333 -4.21 -14.07 33.56
N PRO A 334 -3.78 -13.53 34.72
CA PRO A 334 -4.65 -13.15 35.84
C PRO A 334 -5.36 -11.81 35.60
N VAL A 335 -6.09 -11.70 34.50
CA VAL A 335 -6.90 -10.54 34.13
C VAL A 335 -8.35 -10.96 33.97
N GLU A 336 -9.28 -10.03 34.11
CA GLU A 336 -10.70 -10.32 33.89
C GLU A 336 -10.96 -10.61 32.39
N HIS A 337 -11.58 -11.77 32.13
CA HIS A 337 -12.08 -12.16 30.83
C HIS A 337 -13.52 -11.67 30.66
N CYS A 338 -13.88 -11.35 29.44
CA CYS A 338 -15.23 -10.96 29.08
C CYS A 338 -15.78 -11.92 28.02
N GLU A 339 -17.07 -12.23 28.13
CA GLU A 339 -17.81 -12.93 27.09
C GLU A 339 -17.86 -12.11 25.81
N ILE A 340 -17.77 -12.80 24.68
CA ILE A 340 -17.86 -12.18 23.37
C ILE A 340 -19.33 -11.75 23.15
N PRO A 341 -19.60 -10.50 22.74
CA PRO A 341 -20.96 -10.00 22.62
C PRO A 341 -21.78 -10.82 21.62
N ASP A 342 -23.00 -11.18 22.00
CA ASP A 342 -23.98 -11.84 21.14
C ASP A 342 -25.38 -11.27 21.41
N PRO A 343 -25.75 -10.16 20.74
CA PRO A 343 -27.05 -9.54 20.91
C PRO A 343 -28.21 -10.35 20.27
N GLY A 344 -27.95 -11.53 19.71
CA GLY A 344 -28.95 -12.46 19.17
C GLY A 344 -29.63 -11.95 17.90
N VAL A 345 -28.93 -11.15 17.08
CA VAL A 345 -29.50 -10.60 15.84
C VAL A 345 -29.12 -11.50 14.67
N PRO A 346 -30.07 -12.06 13.90
CA PRO A 346 -29.73 -12.83 12.72
C PRO A 346 -29.09 -11.92 11.65
N LEU A 347 -27.95 -12.37 11.13
CA LEU A 347 -27.25 -11.73 10.02
C LEU A 347 -27.32 -12.62 8.79
N ASP A 348 -27.49 -11.94 7.67
CA ASP A 348 -27.50 -12.48 6.31
C ASP A 348 -26.07 -12.54 5.70
N LEU A 349 -25.05 -12.28 6.52
CA LEU A 349 -23.65 -12.22 6.15
C LEU A 349 -22.84 -13.01 7.17
N ALA A 350 -22.08 -14.00 6.72
CA ALA A 350 -21.23 -14.78 7.60
C ALA A 350 -20.00 -13.96 8.00
N ALA A 351 -19.62 -13.99 9.28
CA ALA A 351 -18.48 -13.21 9.77
C ALA A 351 -17.17 -14.01 9.79
N GLY A 352 -16.05 -13.31 10.01
CA GLY A 352 -14.71 -13.90 10.12
C GLY A 352 -13.95 -14.03 8.81
N GLU A 353 -12.68 -14.43 8.90
CA GLU A 353 -11.73 -14.44 7.79
C GLU A 353 -12.09 -15.44 6.69
N ALA A 354 -12.43 -16.68 7.08
CA ALA A 354 -12.79 -17.72 6.12
C ALA A 354 -14.05 -17.35 5.31
N ALA A 355 -15.05 -16.74 5.95
CA ALA A 355 -16.24 -16.24 5.26
C ALA A 355 -15.87 -15.12 4.28
N ALA A 356 -15.06 -14.16 4.73
CA ALA A 356 -14.60 -13.05 3.89
C ALA A 356 -13.91 -13.53 2.61
N LEU A 357 -13.03 -14.53 2.74
CA LEU A 357 -12.28 -15.09 1.62
C LEU A 357 -13.19 -15.85 0.65
N ARG A 358 -14.18 -16.60 1.15
CA ARG A 358 -15.16 -17.30 0.29
C ARG A 358 -16.05 -16.33 -0.47
N GLU A 359 -16.59 -15.32 0.20
CA GLU A 359 -17.43 -14.30 -0.44
C GLU A 359 -16.65 -13.51 -1.48
N TRP A 360 -15.40 -13.13 -1.14
CA TRP A 360 -14.52 -12.48 -2.10
C TRP A 360 -14.20 -13.36 -3.30
N GLY A 361 -13.90 -14.65 -3.06
CA GLY A 361 -13.71 -15.67 -4.09
C GLY A 361 -14.86 -15.70 -5.08
N ALA A 362 -16.07 -15.97 -4.57
CA ALA A 362 -17.28 -16.05 -5.38
C ALA A 362 -17.56 -14.74 -6.16
N PHE A 363 -17.33 -13.58 -5.54
CA PHE A 363 -17.51 -12.31 -6.23
C PHE A 363 -16.50 -12.11 -7.35
N VAL A 364 -15.24 -12.49 -7.18
CA VAL A 364 -14.24 -12.36 -8.26
C VAL A 364 -14.52 -13.33 -9.39
N ASP A 365 -14.93 -14.56 -9.08
CA ASP A 365 -15.18 -15.61 -10.08
C ASP A 365 -16.38 -15.25 -10.97
N ASP A 366 -17.48 -14.78 -10.40
CA ASP A 366 -18.74 -14.57 -11.16
C ASP A 366 -19.28 -13.13 -11.13
N GLY A 367 -19.11 -12.41 -10.03
CA GLY A 367 -19.76 -11.10 -9.80
C GLY A 367 -19.01 -9.92 -10.40
N LEU A 368 -17.69 -10.02 -10.51
CA LEU A 368 -16.82 -8.91 -10.91
C LEU A 368 -17.06 -8.50 -12.36
N GLU A 369 -17.31 -9.45 -13.28
CA GLU A 369 -17.55 -9.17 -14.69
C GLU A 369 -18.78 -8.27 -14.91
N ARG A 370 -19.86 -8.50 -14.14
CA ARG A 370 -21.12 -7.77 -14.25
C ARG A 370 -21.22 -6.56 -13.32
N TYR A 371 -20.22 -6.33 -12.47
CA TYR A 371 -20.26 -5.29 -11.44
C TYR A 371 -20.54 -3.89 -12.00
N ALA A 372 -19.99 -3.53 -13.16
CA ALA A 372 -20.18 -2.20 -13.74
C ALA A 372 -21.65 -1.92 -14.12
N GLN A 373 -22.38 -2.96 -14.50
CA GLN A 373 -23.79 -2.90 -14.91
C GLN A 373 -24.73 -3.07 -13.71
N ASP A 374 -24.41 -4.00 -12.81
CA ASP A 374 -25.33 -4.43 -11.76
C ASP A 374 -25.26 -3.57 -10.48
N ARG A 375 -24.14 -2.87 -10.22
CA ARG A 375 -23.95 -2.13 -8.95
C ARG A 375 -24.96 -1.01 -8.71
N ASP A 376 -25.54 -0.47 -9.78
CA ASP A 376 -26.52 0.63 -9.73
C ASP A 376 -27.97 0.10 -9.67
N ARG A 377 -28.14 -1.24 -9.62
CA ARG A 377 -29.42 -1.94 -9.55
C ARG A 377 -29.65 -2.55 -8.16
N PRO A 378 -30.39 -1.88 -7.26
CA PRO A 378 -30.58 -2.35 -5.89
C PRO A 378 -31.46 -3.62 -5.78
N ASP A 379 -32.15 -4.00 -6.84
CA ASP A 379 -32.95 -5.22 -6.95
C ASP A 379 -32.11 -6.47 -7.27
N LEU A 380 -30.84 -6.30 -7.64
CA LEU A 380 -29.91 -7.38 -7.97
C LEU A 380 -28.84 -7.54 -6.89
N ASP A 381 -28.31 -8.75 -6.74
CA ASP A 381 -27.11 -9.00 -5.93
C ASP A 381 -25.85 -8.62 -6.73
N GLY A 382 -25.75 -7.34 -7.07
CA GLY A 382 -24.77 -6.78 -7.99
C GLY A 382 -23.47 -6.28 -7.35
N THR A 383 -23.29 -6.47 -6.04
CA THR A 383 -22.13 -5.93 -5.31
C THR A 383 -21.38 -7.01 -4.54
N SER A 384 -20.15 -6.73 -4.14
CA SER A 384 -19.31 -7.73 -3.46
C SER A 384 -19.69 -8.03 -2.01
N ARG A 385 -20.60 -7.25 -1.40
CA ARG A 385 -20.99 -7.34 0.03
C ARG A 385 -19.83 -7.27 1.05
N MET A 386 -18.60 -6.99 0.63
CA MET A 386 -17.38 -6.99 1.46
C MET A 386 -17.28 -5.86 2.51
N SER A 387 -18.28 -4.98 2.62
CA SER A 387 -18.19 -3.76 3.45
C SER A 387 -17.97 -4.06 4.93
N ALA A 388 -18.66 -5.06 5.49
CA ALA A 388 -18.51 -5.47 6.89
C ALA A 388 -17.15 -6.14 7.13
N HIS A 389 -16.73 -7.04 6.25
CA HIS A 389 -15.42 -7.69 6.30
C HIS A 389 -14.27 -6.67 6.29
N LEU A 390 -14.30 -5.70 5.37
CA LEU A 390 -13.29 -4.63 5.30
C LEU A 390 -13.34 -3.69 6.50
N ARG A 391 -14.52 -3.47 7.09
CA ARG A 391 -14.69 -2.61 8.27
C ARG A 391 -14.08 -3.21 9.54
N PHE A 392 -14.09 -4.54 9.66
CA PHE A 392 -13.52 -5.27 10.79
C PHE A 392 -12.17 -5.92 10.46
N GLY A 393 -11.71 -5.79 9.21
CA GLY A 393 -10.42 -6.29 8.75
C GLY A 393 -10.30 -7.81 8.81
N THR A 394 -11.43 -8.52 8.65
CA THR A 394 -11.45 -9.98 8.45
C THR A 394 -10.85 -10.36 7.09
N ILE A 395 -10.58 -9.37 6.24
CA ILE A 395 -9.85 -9.50 4.98
C ILE A 395 -9.03 -8.21 4.78
N HIS A 396 -7.81 -8.33 4.27
CA HIS A 396 -7.02 -7.17 3.89
C HIS A 396 -7.37 -6.76 2.44
N PRO A 397 -7.43 -5.46 2.09
CA PRO A 397 -7.64 -4.99 0.72
C PRO A 397 -6.50 -5.29 -0.26
N GLY A 398 -5.44 -5.98 0.16
CA GLY A 398 -4.27 -6.31 -0.64
C GLY A 398 -4.53 -7.38 -1.71
N PRO A 399 -3.64 -7.47 -2.72
CA PRO A 399 -3.79 -8.24 -3.96
C PRO A 399 -3.84 -9.78 -3.85
N TRP A 400 -3.98 -10.41 -2.68
CA TRP A 400 -3.89 -11.88 -2.53
C TRP A 400 -4.90 -12.49 -1.56
N SER A 401 -6.12 -11.94 -1.47
CA SER A 401 -7.23 -12.84 -1.12
C SER A 401 -7.55 -13.65 -2.37
N PRO A 402 -7.34 -14.99 -2.41
CA PRO A 402 -7.75 -15.80 -3.58
C PRO A 402 -9.15 -15.39 -4.05
N PRO A 403 -9.34 -15.13 -5.36
CA PRO A 403 -8.69 -15.78 -6.50
C PRO A 403 -7.87 -14.83 -7.40
N TRP A 404 -7.20 -13.81 -6.88
CA TRP A 404 -6.31 -12.95 -7.69
C TRP A 404 -5.11 -13.68 -8.35
N THR A 405 -4.89 -14.94 -8.01
CA THR A 405 -3.65 -15.70 -8.28
C THR A 405 -3.77 -16.69 -9.41
N SER A 406 -4.97 -16.85 -9.98
CA SER A 406 -5.27 -17.85 -10.99
C SER A 406 -6.00 -17.18 -12.15
N ALA A 407 -5.27 -16.83 -13.20
CA ALA A 407 -5.77 -16.75 -14.57
C ALA A 407 -6.94 -15.77 -14.89
N VAL A 408 -6.85 -14.49 -14.52
CA VAL A 408 -7.69 -13.48 -15.21
C VAL A 408 -6.89 -12.27 -15.70
N PRO A 409 -6.53 -12.21 -17.00
CA PRO A 409 -6.30 -10.93 -17.67
C PRO A 409 -7.66 -10.27 -17.88
N VAL A 410 -8.21 -9.59 -16.86
CA VAL A 410 -9.50 -8.89 -17.01
C VAL A 410 -9.27 -7.54 -17.71
N PRO A 411 -10.03 -7.19 -18.76
CA PRO A 411 -9.92 -5.91 -19.44
C PRO A 411 -10.22 -4.72 -18.50
N GLY A 412 -9.64 -3.56 -18.85
CA GLY A 412 -9.81 -2.31 -18.11
C GLY A 412 -11.28 -1.88 -17.92
N VAL A 413 -11.47 -0.98 -16.95
CA VAL A 413 -12.73 -0.34 -16.48
C VAL A 413 -13.40 -1.02 -15.28
N THR A 414 -13.60 -2.34 -15.25
CA THR A 414 -14.40 -2.99 -14.18
C THR A 414 -13.66 -3.12 -12.85
N CYS A 415 -12.40 -3.55 -12.88
CA CYS A 415 -11.52 -3.60 -11.70
C CYS A 415 -11.25 -2.19 -11.14
N ALA A 416 -11.05 -1.19 -12.01
CA ALA A 416 -10.89 0.20 -11.61
C ALA A 416 -12.15 0.76 -10.92
N SER A 417 -13.34 0.33 -11.35
CA SER A 417 -14.64 0.75 -10.77
C SER A 417 -14.92 0.12 -9.41
N TRP A 418 -14.50 -1.13 -9.17
CA TRP A 418 -14.59 -1.76 -7.85
C TRP A 418 -13.55 -1.20 -6.86
N LEU A 419 -12.31 -0.99 -7.33
CA LEU A 419 -11.30 -0.27 -6.55
C LEU A 419 -11.81 1.14 -6.21
N PHE A 420 -12.41 1.86 -7.16
CA PHE A 420 -13.03 3.17 -6.96
C PHE A 420 -14.05 3.17 -5.79
N ALA A 421 -15.00 2.23 -5.77
CA ALA A 421 -16.00 2.12 -4.72
C ALA A 421 -15.40 1.69 -3.35
N THR A 422 -14.38 0.83 -3.38
CA THR A 422 -13.69 0.33 -2.18
C THR A 422 -12.80 1.39 -1.52
N PHE A 423 -12.26 2.35 -2.30
CA PHE A 423 -11.36 3.39 -1.80
C PHE A 423 -12.01 4.76 -1.54
N MET A 424 -13.22 5.02 -2.07
CA MET A 424 -13.95 6.27 -1.80
C MET A 424 -14.18 6.55 -0.30
N PRO A 425 -14.58 5.58 0.54
CA PRO A 425 -14.70 5.81 2.00
C PRO A 425 -13.36 6.13 2.69
N ARG A 426 -12.25 5.71 2.07
CA ARG A 426 -10.88 5.84 2.61
C ARG A 426 -10.19 7.14 2.17
N PHE A 427 -10.64 7.74 1.06
CA PHE A 427 -10.29 9.10 0.67
C PHE A 427 -10.74 10.13 1.71
N CYS A 428 -11.94 9.97 2.28
CA CYS A 428 -12.49 10.88 3.31
C CYS A 428 -11.66 10.95 4.60
N THR A 429 -10.89 9.90 4.91
CA THR A 429 -9.96 9.89 6.05
C THR A 429 -8.64 10.62 5.76
N THR A 430 -8.18 10.66 4.50
CA THR A 430 -6.97 11.38 4.07
C THR A 430 -7.17 12.88 3.89
N THR A 431 -8.39 13.36 3.65
CA THR A 431 -8.67 14.78 3.36
C THR A 431 -8.87 15.64 4.60
N ARG A 432 -8.94 15.07 5.81
CA ARG A 432 -9.02 15.85 7.05
C ARG A 432 -7.60 16.24 7.49
N PRO A 433 -7.30 17.55 7.62
CA PRO A 433 -6.00 17.99 8.08
C PRO A 433 -5.72 17.47 9.50
N ALA A 434 -4.47 17.08 9.75
CA ALA A 434 -3.97 16.94 11.11
C ALA A 434 -3.98 18.33 11.77
N PRO A 435 -4.45 18.49 13.02
CA PRO A 435 -4.17 19.72 13.76
C PRO A 435 -2.66 19.74 14.01
N GLY A 436 -1.95 20.60 13.28
CA GLY A 436 -0.55 20.89 13.49
C GLY A 436 -0.37 21.70 14.77
N ALA A 437 0.66 21.35 15.53
CA ALA A 437 1.13 22.12 16.67
C ALA A 437 1.64 23.48 16.21
N THR A 438 1.00 24.55 16.69
CA THR A 438 1.54 25.91 16.74
C THR A 438 0.96 26.64 17.94
N GLY A 439 1.83 27.07 18.85
CA GLY A 439 1.68 28.34 19.57
C GLY A 439 0.62 28.41 20.67
N THR A 440 1.09 28.44 21.91
CA THR A 440 0.43 29.07 23.06
C THR A 440 -0.16 30.44 22.71
N ALA A 441 -1.47 30.58 22.84
CA ALA A 441 -2.12 31.86 23.11
C ALA A 441 -3.25 31.62 24.10
N THR A 442 -2.95 31.95 25.36
CA THR A 442 -3.90 32.08 26.46
C THR A 442 -4.89 33.18 26.11
N THR A 443 -6.18 32.87 26.04
CA THR A 443 -7.21 33.87 26.40
C THR A 443 -8.39 33.15 27.04
N THR A 444 -8.46 33.33 28.35
CA THR A 444 -9.55 32.99 29.25
C THR A 444 -10.74 33.91 28.98
N ALA A 445 -11.94 33.35 28.79
CA ALA A 445 -13.19 34.05 29.06
C ALA A 445 -14.33 33.03 29.29
N SER A 446 -14.43 32.62 30.56
CA SER A 446 -15.63 32.45 31.38
C SER A 446 -17.02 32.32 30.74
N GLY A 447 -17.71 31.22 31.12
CA GLY A 447 -19.08 31.30 31.68
C GLY A 447 -20.24 30.75 30.83
N PRO A 448 -21.33 30.25 31.45
CA PRO A 448 -21.89 28.94 31.09
C PRO A 448 -23.41 28.90 30.75
N ILE A 449 -23.85 27.74 30.22
CA ILE A 449 -25.19 27.11 30.30
C ILE A 449 -26.41 27.86 29.69
N ARG A 450 -27.12 27.17 28.78
CA ARG A 450 -28.58 26.94 28.93
C ARG A 450 -29.11 25.81 28.05
N GLU A 451 -29.62 24.78 28.73
CA GLU A 451 -30.61 23.83 28.24
C GLU A 451 -31.96 24.54 28.02
N ALA A 452 -32.67 24.12 26.97
CA ALA A 452 -34.13 24.14 26.86
C ALA A 452 -34.46 23.05 25.80
N GLY A 453 -35.23 22.00 26.05
CA GLY A 453 -36.43 21.92 26.86
C GLY A 453 -37.55 21.51 25.90
N ARG A 454 -37.96 20.23 25.97
CA ARG A 454 -39.12 19.68 25.23
C ARG A 454 -40.35 20.53 25.53
N ASN A 455 -41.21 20.75 24.54
CA ASN A 455 -42.61 21.00 24.83
C ASN A 455 -43.53 20.34 23.79
N THR A 456 -44.33 19.42 24.28
CA THR A 456 -45.49 18.80 23.66
C THR A 456 -46.67 19.77 23.71
N SER A 457 -47.38 19.97 22.60
CA SER A 457 -48.79 20.35 22.68
C SER A 457 -49.56 19.79 21.49
N SER A 458 -50.80 19.43 21.79
CA SER A 458 -51.69 18.57 21.04
C SER A 458 -52.92 19.34 20.54
N ARG A 459 -53.48 18.83 19.42
CA ARG A 459 -54.87 18.96 18.88
C ARG A 459 -55.24 20.24 18.12
N PRO A 460 -56.33 20.23 17.31
CA PRO A 460 -57.22 19.13 16.87
C PRO A 460 -57.43 19.05 15.33
N GLY A 461 -58.03 17.95 14.85
CA GLY A 461 -58.27 17.68 13.43
C GLY A 461 -59.65 18.08 12.88
N ARG A 462 -59.79 17.89 11.55
CA ARG A 462 -61.02 17.69 10.74
C ARG A 462 -60.63 17.70 9.24
N PRO A 463 -61.45 17.18 8.29
CA PRO A 463 -61.95 15.81 8.14
C PRO A 463 -61.62 15.24 6.74
N ALA A 464 -61.83 13.94 6.55
CA ALA A 464 -61.77 13.25 5.26
C ALA A 464 -63.08 13.40 4.45
N LYS A 465 -62.97 13.39 3.11
CA LYS A 465 -63.95 12.93 2.10
C LYS A 465 -63.43 13.22 0.66
N PRO A 466 -63.97 12.60 -0.40
CA PRO A 466 -63.96 11.17 -0.76
C PRO A 466 -63.33 10.95 -2.16
N GLY A 467 -63.10 9.70 -2.56
CA GLY A 467 -62.52 9.37 -3.87
C GLY A 467 -63.48 9.53 -5.06
N PHE A 468 -62.94 9.42 -6.27
CA PHE A 468 -63.60 8.87 -7.46
C PHE A 468 -62.58 8.53 -8.56
N HIS A 469 -62.77 7.33 -9.11
CA HIS A 469 -62.23 6.70 -10.33
C HIS A 469 -60.79 6.19 -10.37
#